data_AF-A3WYT7-F1
#
_entry.id   AF-A3WYT7-F1
#
_cell.length_a   1.000
_cell.length_b   1.000
_cell.length_c   1.000
_cell.angle_alpha   90.00
_cell.angle_beta   90.00
_cell.angle_gamma   90.00
#
_symmetry.space_group_name_H-M   'P 1'
#
loop_
_entity.id
_entity.type
_entity.pdbx_description
1 polymer ?
#
loop_
_entity_poly.entity_id
_entity_poly.type
_entity_poly.pdbx_seq_one_letter_code
_entity_poly.pdbx_strand_id
1 'polypeptide(L)'
;MRSADVGNVVPLPRSRSNDTSGDVVDRMVADLIRFEATGTETDAIRSLMATRRYSYGDIATLLDDALTAARQRIVAAEMARAS
;
A
#
# COMPACT_ATOMS: atom_id res chain seq x y z
N MET A 1 -28.67 15.18 33.63
CA MET A 1 -27.80 16.25 33.06
C MET A 1 -26.38 15.74 33.02
N ARG A 2 -25.71 15.90 31.86
CA ARG A 2 -24.28 15.70 31.55
C ARG A 2 -23.75 14.26 31.59
N SER A 3 -22.93 13.77 30.67
CA SER A 3 -22.55 14.16 29.31
C SER A 3 -21.81 12.93 28.79
N ALA A 4 -22.32 12.25 27.76
CA ALA A 4 -21.56 11.19 27.11
C ALA A 4 -20.55 11.86 26.18
N ASP A 5 -19.28 11.84 26.58
CA ASP A 5 -18.16 12.18 25.71
C ASP A 5 -18.03 11.06 24.67
N VAL A 6 -18.85 11.14 23.62
CA VAL A 6 -18.76 10.25 22.47
C VAL A 6 -17.61 10.76 21.65
N GLY A 7 -16.42 10.22 21.92
CA GLY A 7 -15.23 10.42 21.11
C GLY A 7 -15.58 10.31 19.63
N ASN A 8 -15.33 11.38 18.90
CA ASN A 8 -15.57 11.48 17.47
C ASN A 8 -14.53 10.60 16.74
N VAL A 9 -14.74 9.29 16.74
CA VAL A 9 -13.98 8.35 15.91
C VAL A 9 -14.42 8.58 14.48
N VAL A 10 -13.67 9.40 13.76
CA VAL A 10 -13.82 9.56 12.32
C VAL A 10 -13.71 8.16 11.69
N PRO A 11 -14.76 7.66 11.00
CA PRO A 11 -14.66 6.41 10.29
C PRO A 11 -13.59 6.58 9.21
N LEU A 12 -12.48 5.85 9.33
CA LEU A 12 -11.53 5.71 8.24
C LEU A 12 -12.31 5.24 6.99
N PRO A 13 -12.03 5.79 5.80
CA PRO A 13 -12.70 5.39 4.57
C PRO A 13 -12.61 3.87 4.46
N ARG A 14 -13.79 3.23 4.44
CA ARG A 14 -13.93 1.78 4.46
C ARG A 14 -13.07 1.18 3.35
N SER A 15 -11.97 0.53 3.71
CA SER A 15 -11.41 -0.55 2.89
C SER A 15 -12.59 -1.43 2.51
N ARG A 16 -12.75 -1.68 1.20
CA ARG A 16 -13.84 -2.49 0.67
C ARG A 16 -13.88 -3.76 1.50
N SER A 17 -15.02 -4.03 2.08
CA SER A 17 -15.23 -4.91 3.25
C SER A 17 -14.94 -6.41 3.01
N ASN A 18 -14.13 -6.75 2.01
CA ASN A 18 -13.74 -8.10 1.65
C ASN A 18 -12.28 -8.22 1.17
N ASP A 19 -11.50 -7.13 1.15
CA ASP A 19 -10.09 -7.19 0.76
C ASP A 19 -9.26 -7.71 1.93
N THR A 20 -8.51 -8.79 1.71
CA THR A 20 -7.51 -9.26 2.67
C THR A 20 -6.27 -8.35 2.60
N SER A 21 -5.43 -8.36 3.65
CA SER A 21 -4.15 -7.65 3.62
C SER A 21 -3.28 -8.07 2.42
N GLY A 22 -3.37 -9.34 1.99
CA GLY A 22 -2.70 -9.84 0.80
C GLY A 22 -3.19 -9.16 -0.49
N ASP A 23 -4.50 -8.99 -0.65
CA ASP A 23 -5.08 -8.32 -1.82
C ASP A 23 -4.65 -6.85 -1.91
N VAL A 24 -4.49 -6.19 -0.75
CA VAL A 24 -3.99 -4.81 -0.69
C VAL A 24 -2.52 -4.76 -1.08
N VAL A 25 -1.68 -5.67 -0.56
CA VAL A 25 -0.25 -5.77 -0.92
C VAL A 25 -0.09 -6.01 -2.41
N ASP A 26 -0.82 -6.94 -3.02
CA ASP A 26 -0.69 -7.23 -4.46
C ASP A 26 -1.02 -6.02 -5.34
N ARG A 27 -2.00 -5.20 -4.94
CA ARG A 27 -2.32 -3.95 -5.64
C ARG A 27 -1.26 -2.89 -5.41
N MET A 28 -0.76 -2.74 -4.19
CA MET A 28 0.36 -1.83 -3.90
C MET A 28 1.60 -2.22 -4.72
N VAL A 29 1.93 -3.50 -4.82
CA VAL A 29 3.04 -4.00 -5.66
C VAL A 29 2.85 -3.59 -7.12
N ALA A 30 1.66 -3.82 -7.69
CA ALA A 30 1.38 -3.46 -9.07
C ALA A 30 1.49 -1.95 -9.32
N ASP A 31 0.98 -1.13 -8.41
CA ASP A 31 1.07 0.33 -8.49
C ASP A 31 2.53 0.80 -8.33
N LEU A 32 3.30 0.24 -7.39
CA LEU A 32 4.72 0.60 -7.19
C LEU A 32 5.58 0.28 -8.41
N ILE A 33 5.38 -0.89 -9.02
CA ILE A 33 6.09 -1.25 -10.27
C ILE A 33 5.67 -0.32 -11.40
N ARG A 34 4.36 -0.06 -11.55
CA ARG A 34 3.83 0.81 -12.61
C ARG A 34 4.38 2.24 -12.53
N PHE A 35 4.56 2.77 -11.32
CA PHE A 35 5.09 4.11 -11.10
C PHE A 35 6.61 4.15 -10.96
N GLU A 36 7.29 3.02 -11.10
CA GLU A 36 8.74 2.89 -10.88
C GLU A 36 9.17 3.39 -9.48
N ALA A 37 8.27 3.31 -8.50
CA ALA A 37 8.43 3.88 -7.16
C ALA A 37 9.03 2.87 -6.15
N THR A 38 9.98 2.04 -6.60
CA THR A 38 10.59 0.98 -5.77
C THR A 38 11.98 1.35 -5.22
N GLY A 39 12.49 2.53 -5.59
CA GLY A 39 13.83 2.99 -5.24
C GLY A 39 13.98 3.32 -3.75
N THR A 40 13.06 4.13 -3.20
CA THR A 40 13.08 4.54 -1.80
C THR A 40 11.70 4.39 -1.15
N GLU A 41 11.67 4.26 0.17
CA GLU A 41 10.44 4.21 0.95
C GLU A 41 9.62 5.50 0.80
N THR A 42 10.28 6.66 0.83
CA THR A 42 9.65 7.97 0.66
C THR A 42 8.94 8.10 -0.68
N ASP A 43 9.56 7.65 -1.77
CA ASP A 43 8.95 7.72 -3.10
C ASP A 43 7.78 6.75 -3.23
N ALA A 44 7.89 5.58 -2.61
CA ALA A 44 6.82 4.59 -2.54
C ALA A 44 5.59 5.14 -1.79
N ILE A 45 5.79 5.70 -0.59
CA ILE A 45 4.73 6.34 0.19
C ILE A 45 4.08 7.47 -0.61
N ARG A 46 4.88 8.37 -1.20
CA ARG A 46 4.37 9.49 -1.98
C ARG A 46 3.53 9.00 -3.16
N SER A 47 4.00 7.99 -3.88
CA SER A 47 3.33 7.43 -5.05
C SER A 47 2.01 6.75 -4.67
N LEU A 48 2.00 5.94 -3.61
CA LEU A 48 0.80 5.25 -3.12
C LEU A 48 -0.23 6.24 -2.57
N MET A 49 0.20 7.25 -1.81
CA MET A 49 -0.68 8.33 -1.34
C MET A 49 -1.29 9.12 -2.49
N ALA A 50 -0.53 9.37 -3.58
CA ALA A 50 -1.03 10.09 -4.74
C ALA A 50 -2.19 9.37 -5.45
N THR A 51 -2.28 8.04 -5.36
CA THR A 51 -3.38 7.27 -5.93
C THR A 51 -4.72 7.50 -5.24
N ARG A 52 -4.71 7.91 -3.96
CA ARG A 52 -5.88 7.99 -3.06
C ARG A 52 -6.68 6.67 -2.93
N ARG A 53 -6.08 5.54 -3.29
CA ARG A 53 -6.72 4.21 -3.23
C ARG A 53 -6.50 3.49 -1.90
N TYR A 54 -5.43 3.83 -1.20
CA TYR A 54 -5.02 3.20 0.04
C TYR A 54 -5.21 4.16 1.20
N SER A 55 -5.62 3.66 2.36
CA SER A 55 -5.61 4.46 3.56
C SER A 55 -4.16 4.67 4.04
N TYR A 56 -3.94 5.72 4.83
CA TYR A 56 -2.62 5.90 5.47
C TYR A 56 -2.26 4.70 6.35
N GLY A 57 -3.24 4.08 7.01
CA GLY A 57 -3.02 2.88 7.82
C GLY A 57 -2.55 1.68 7.00
N ASP A 58 -3.16 1.45 5.83
CA ASP A 58 -2.73 0.37 4.93
C ASP A 58 -1.31 0.61 4.42
N ILE A 59 -1.00 1.84 4.01
CA ILE A 59 0.35 2.20 3.57
C ILE A 59 1.34 2.00 4.71
N ALA A 60 1.09 2.56 5.89
CA ALA A 60 2.00 2.43 7.03
C ALA A 60 2.22 0.98 7.48
N THR A 61 1.22 0.09 7.29
CA THR A 61 1.29 -1.30 7.76
C THR A 61 1.88 -2.25 6.71
N LEU A 62 1.62 -2.01 5.43
CA LEU A 62 1.86 -2.99 4.35
C LEU A 62 2.96 -2.57 3.37
N LEU A 63 3.56 -1.39 3.55
CA LEU A 63 4.53 -0.83 2.61
C LEU A 63 5.76 -1.71 2.43
N ASP A 64 6.35 -2.21 3.52
CA ASP A 64 7.59 -3.00 3.46
C ASP A 64 7.39 -4.31 2.70
N ASP A 65 6.25 -4.98 2.94
CA ASP A 65 5.86 -6.20 2.22
C ASP A 65 5.69 -5.90 0.73
N ALA A 66 4.96 -4.84 0.40
CA ALA A 66 4.73 -4.43 -0.98
C ALA A 66 6.04 -4.04 -1.70
N LEU A 67 6.94 -3.32 -1.03
CA LEU A 67 8.23 -2.92 -1.60
C LEU A 67 9.14 -4.13 -1.84
N THR A 68 9.20 -5.05 -0.87
CA THR A 68 10.00 -6.27 -0.98
C THR A 68 9.50 -7.13 -2.13
N ALA A 69 8.19 -7.36 -2.20
CA ALA A 69 7.57 -8.14 -3.27
C ALA A 69 7.74 -7.48 -4.66
N ALA A 70 7.61 -6.14 -4.74
CA ALA A 70 7.82 -5.42 -5.99
C ALA A 70 9.25 -5.56 -6.51
N ARG A 71 10.25 -5.41 -5.64
CA ARG A 71 11.67 -5.58 -6.00
C ARG A 71 11.97 -7.00 -6.44
N GLN A 72 11.43 -8.00 -5.74
CA GLN A 72 11.60 -9.41 -6.14
C GLN A 72 11.00 -9.70 -7.52
N ARG A 73 9.82 -9.14 -7.84
CA ARG A 73 9.20 -9.28 -9.17
C ARG A 73 10.04 -8.65 -10.28
N ILE A 74 10.63 -7.48 -10.03
CA ILE A 74 11.54 -6.81 -10.98
C ILE A 74 12.76 -7.69 -11.26
N VAL A 75 13.44 -8.14 -10.20
CA VAL A 75 14.62 -9.02 -10.34
C VAL A 75 14.27 -10.31 -11.08
N ALA A 76 13.15 -10.96 -10.74
CA ALA A 76 12.72 -12.17 -11.41
C ALA A 76 12.46 -11.95 -12.92
N ALA A 77 11.85 -10.82 -13.28
CA ALA A 77 11.60 -10.46 -14.67
C ALA A 77 12.90 -10.17 -15.44
N GLU A 78 13.89 -9.53 -14.80
CA GLU A 78 15.20 -9.29 -15.38
C GLU A 78 15.98 -10.59 -15.61
N MET A 79 15.97 -11.49 -14.62
CA MET A 79 16.63 -12.80 -14.72
C MET A 79 16.04 -13.64 -15.86
N ALA A 80 14.71 -13.63 -16.02
CA ALA A 80 14.04 -14.33 -17.12
C ALA A 80 14.33 -13.75 -18.52
N ARG A 81 14.72 -12.46 -18.61
CA ARG A 81 15.14 -11.83 -19.88
C ARG A 81 16.60 -12.13 -20.23
N ALA A 82 17.42 -12.44 -19.22
CA ALA A 82 18.84 -12.70 -19.38
C ALA A 82 19.17 -14.19 -19.64
N SER A 83 18.21 -15.09 -19.43
CA SER A 83 18.28 -16.52 -19.75
C SER A 83 17.90 -16.81 -21.19
#